data_AF-A0A819MQW3-F1
#
_entry.id   AF-A0A819MQW3-F1
#
_cell.length_a   1.000
_cell.length_b   1.000
_cell.length_c   1.000
_cell.angle_alpha   90.00
_cell.angle_beta   90.00
_cell.angle_gamma   90.00
#
_symmetry.space_group_name_H-M   'P 1'
#
loop_
_entity.id
_entity.type
_entity.pdbx_description
1 polymer ?
#
loop_
_entity_poly.entity_id
_entity_poly.type
_entity_poly.pdbx_seq_one_letter_code
_entity_poly.pdbx_strand_id
1 'polypeptide(L)'
;VQSFVQNQLILKPVRDLLTIVETALLKVYLIDHNKTLANALLRNQDKCCLSTEVEKELMKHHRRQELVSFYEKQNQHSKALESIKNTESLSTHENILNYLSKLDNNQLPLIFKYIKPMIKSALEKTKNENILHDILILFVGESISTSPSPPTMDMSNAETIKFNPIEVYEFLKDINQDFPIKYLETICLKPELDSKQRDICNLLIYAYQDRIKQLSNESEPMIEAKQQETKDSQQQNCKSILCFTKTTEKIFNLMFIYKEHNC
;
A
#
# COMPACT_ATOMS: atom_id res chain seq x y z
N VAL A 1 -31.42 -15.40 -43.44
CA VAL A 1 -30.83 -14.08 -43.11
C VAL A 1 -31.92 -13.05 -42.77
N GLN A 2 -32.97 -12.88 -43.57
CA GLN A 2 -34.09 -11.96 -43.25
C GLN A 2 -34.83 -12.26 -41.92
N SER A 3 -35.03 -13.54 -41.57
CA SER A 3 -35.68 -13.92 -40.29
C SER A 3 -34.83 -13.62 -39.04
N PHE A 4 -33.50 -13.54 -39.16
CA PHE A 4 -32.61 -13.23 -38.03
C PHE A 4 -32.58 -11.72 -37.74
N VAL A 5 -32.63 -10.90 -38.79
CA VAL A 5 -32.68 -9.44 -38.69
C VAL A 5 -34.03 -8.97 -38.11
N GLN A 6 -35.13 -9.62 -38.51
CA GLN A 6 -36.48 -9.32 -37.99
C GLN A 6 -36.60 -9.62 -36.48
N ASN A 7 -36.02 -10.73 -36.01
CA ASN A 7 -35.98 -11.07 -34.59
C ASN A 7 -35.14 -10.08 -33.77
N GLN A 8 -34.03 -9.56 -34.30
CA GLN A 8 -33.26 -8.52 -33.59
C GLN A 8 -34.00 -7.18 -33.48
N LEU A 9 -34.86 -6.84 -34.44
CA LEU A 9 -35.64 -5.59 -34.44
C LEU A 9 -36.78 -5.59 -33.42
N ILE A 10 -37.37 -6.75 -33.12
CA ILE A 10 -38.44 -6.89 -32.10
C ILE A 10 -37.86 -7.02 -30.68
N LEU A 11 -36.67 -7.60 -30.54
CA LEU A 11 -36.03 -7.81 -29.23
C LEU A 11 -35.50 -6.54 -28.58
N LYS A 12 -35.14 -5.50 -29.36
CA LYS A 12 -34.68 -4.21 -28.82
C LYS A 12 -35.77 -3.47 -28.02
N PRO A 13 -36.94 -3.15 -28.58
CA PRO A 13 -37.97 -2.40 -27.86
C PRO A 13 -38.53 -3.14 -26.63
N VAL A 14 -38.56 -4.48 -26.66
CA VAL A 14 -38.95 -5.29 -25.49
C VAL A 14 -37.92 -5.19 -24.36
N ARG A 15 -36.62 -5.17 -24.69
CA ARG A 15 -35.55 -4.95 -23.71
C ARG A 15 -35.59 -3.54 -23.14
N ASP A 16 -35.85 -2.53 -23.97
CA ASP A 16 -35.96 -1.14 -23.54
C ASP A 16 -37.14 -0.96 -22.58
N LEU A 17 -38.29 -1.56 -22.88
CA LEU A 17 -39.46 -1.54 -22.00
C LEU A 17 -39.18 -2.25 -20.66
N LEU A 18 -38.55 -3.43 -20.70
CA LEU A 18 -38.17 -4.17 -19.51
C LEU A 18 -37.24 -3.33 -18.61
N THR A 19 -36.28 -2.64 -19.24
CA THR A 19 -35.34 -1.74 -18.54
C THR A 19 -36.07 -0.61 -17.80
N ILE A 20 -37.09 -0.03 -18.43
CA ILE A 20 -37.89 1.04 -17.84
C ILE A 20 -38.70 0.51 -16.64
N VAL A 21 -39.33 -0.65 -16.79
CA VAL A 21 -40.16 -1.27 -15.73
C VAL A 21 -39.28 -1.65 -14.53
N GLU A 22 -38.13 -2.27 -14.75
CA GLU A 22 -37.20 -2.65 -13.68
C GLU A 22 -36.59 -1.43 -12.98
N THR A 23 -36.27 -0.37 -13.73
CA THR A 23 -35.82 0.90 -13.15
C THR A 23 -36.92 1.55 -12.29
N ALA A 24 -38.19 1.49 -12.71
CA ALA A 24 -39.31 1.98 -11.92
C ALA A 24 -39.54 1.15 -10.65
N LEU A 25 -39.47 -0.17 -10.74
CA LEU A 25 -39.57 -1.08 -9.59
C LEU A 25 -38.45 -0.84 -8.58
N LEU A 26 -37.21 -0.65 -9.06
CA LEU A 26 -36.08 -0.34 -8.19
C LEU A 26 -36.32 0.95 -7.40
N LYS A 27 -36.83 2.01 -8.05
CA LYS A 27 -37.16 3.27 -7.36
C LYS A 27 -38.17 3.04 -6.25
N VAL A 28 -39.25 2.30 -6.52
CA VAL A 28 -40.28 1.98 -5.52
C VAL A 28 -39.66 1.20 -4.35
N TYR A 29 -38.84 0.18 -4.62
CA TYR A 29 -38.22 -0.60 -3.55
C TYR A 29 -37.18 0.18 -2.73
N LEU A 30 -36.52 1.18 -3.31
CA LEU A 30 -35.62 2.08 -2.57
C LEU A 30 -36.42 3.04 -1.67
N ILE A 31 -37.56 3.53 -2.14
CA ILE A 31 -38.50 4.38 -1.38
C ILE A 31 -39.09 3.60 -0.20
N ASP A 32 -39.61 2.40 -0.43
CA ASP A 32 -40.24 1.55 0.60
C ASP A 32 -39.22 0.85 1.52
N HIS A 33 -37.93 1.18 1.38
CA HIS A 33 -36.81 0.64 2.16
C HIS A 33 -36.65 -0.90 2.12
N ASN A 34 -37.24 -1.59 1.15
CA ASN A 34 -37.14 -3.04 1.02
C ASN A 34 -35.79 -3.45 0.41
N LYS A 35 -34.78 -3.57 1.27
CA LYS A 35 -33.40 -3.94 0.90
C LYS A 35 -33.30 -5.26 0.15
N THR A 36 -34.11 -6.25 0.51
CA THR A 36 -34.03 -7.60 -0.08
C THR A 36 -34.40 -7.60 -1.55
N LEU A 37 -35.48 -6.90 -1.90
CA LEU A 37 -35.96 -6.80 -3.29
C LEU A 37 -35.07 -5.89 -4.13
N ALA A 38 -34.63 -4.76 -3.57
CA ALA A 38 -33.65 -3.89 -4.24
C ALA A 38 -32.36 -4.67 -4.58
N ASN A 39 -31.84 -5.45 -3.63
CA ASN A 39 -30.65 -6.28 -3.84
C ASN A 39 -30.88 -7.42 -4.83
N ALA A 40 -32.09 -7.99 -4.90
CA ALA A 40 -32.44 -8.99 -5.91
C ALA A 40 -32.39 -8.40 -7.33
N LEU A 41 -32.97 -7.21 -7.52
CA LEU A 41 -32.91 -6.50 -8.81
C LEU A 41 -31.48 -6.10 -9.19
N LEU A 42 -30.69 -5.62 -8.22
CA LEU A 42 -29.29 -5.27 -8.45
C LEU A 42 -28.40 -6.48 -8.76
N ARG A 43 -28.81 -7.72 -8.43
CA ARG A 43 -28.05 -8.96 -8.70
C ARG A 43 -28.20 -9.50 -10.11
N ASN A 44 -29.38 -9.36 -10.73
CA ASN A 44 -29.68 -9.92 -12.06
C ASN A 44 -29.26 -9.00 -13.22
N GLN A 45 -28.14 -8.30 -13.08
CA GLN A 45 -27.92 -6.99 -13.68
C GLN A 45 -27.42 -6.97 -15.13
N ASP A 46 -27.40 -8.09 -15.82
CA ASP A 46 -26.73 -8.19 -17.12
C ASP A 46 -27.31 -7.29 -18.22
N LYS A 47 -28.47 -6.63 -18.04
CA LYS A 47 -29.03 -5.70 -19.04
C LYS A 47 -30.22 -4.81 -18.62
N CYS A 48 -30.50 -4.68 -17.33
CA CYS A 48 -31.88 -4.47 -16.87
C CYS A 48 -32.24 -3.10 -16.28
N CYS A 49 -31.28 -2.23 -15.97
CA CYS A 49 -31.59 -0.89 -15.45
C CYS A 49 -30.78 0.20 -16.13
N LEU A 50 -31.35 1.40 -16.26
CA LEU A 50 -30.59 2.57 -16.70
C LEU A 50 -29.53 2.91 -15.64
N SER A 51 -28.27 2.64 -15.96
CA SER A 51 -27.16 2.80 -15.01
C SER A 51 -27.12 4.18 -14.34
N THR A 52 -27.42 5.22 -15.10
CA THR A 52 -27.43 6.62 -14.64
C THR A 52 -28.53 6.89 -13.63
N GLU A 53 -29.67 6.20 -13.75
CA GLU A 53 -30.83 6.41 -12.87
C GLU A 53 -30.68 5.61 -11.58
N VAL A 54 -30.12 4.40 -11.66
CA VAL A 54 -29.74 3.60 -10.49
C VAL A 54 -28.73 4.35 -9.62
N GLU A 55 -27.70 4.92 -10.24
CA GLU A 55 -26.67 5.70 -9.55
C GLU A 55 -27.29 6.87 -8.77
N LYS A 56 -28.17 7.65 -9.41
CA LYS A 56 -28.88 8.78 -8.78
C LYS A 56 -29.74 8.35 -7.61
N GLU A 57 -30.54 7.29 -7.79
CA GLU A 57 -31.48 6.86 -6.75
C GLU A 57 -30.73 6.26 -5.54
N LEU A 58 -29.66 5.49 -5.77
CA LEU A 58 -28.81 4.98 -4.70
C LEU A 58 -28.09 6.11 -3.93
N MET A 59 -27.62 7.15 -4.63
CA MET A 59 -27.05 8.33 -4.00
C MET A 59 -28.09 9.10 -3.16
N LYS A 60 -29.29 9.29 -3.70
CA LYS A 60 -30.41 10.00 -3.04
C LYS A 60 -30.88 9.31 -1.77
N HIS A 61 -30.91 7.97 -1.76
CA HIS A 61 -31.33 7.19 -0.60
C HIS A 61 -30.16 6.82 0.35
N HIS A 62 -28.97 7.41 0.15
CA HIS A 62 -27.75 7.17 0.94
C HIS A 62 -27.34 5.69 1.04
N ARG A 63 -27.67 4.89 0.02
CA ARG A 63 -27.43 3.45 -0.04
C ARG A 63 -26.05 3.11 -0.58
N ARG A 64 -25.01 3.49 0.17
CA ARG A 64 -23.64 3.49 -0.35
C ARG A 64 -22.99 2.12 -0.49
N GLN A 65 -23.30 1.14 0.37
CA GLN A 65 -22.83 -0.25 0.19
C GLN A 65 -23.39 -0.90 -1.09
N GLU A 66 -24.66 -0.62 -1.38
CA GLU A 66 -25.37 -1.09 -2.57
C GLU A 66 -24.81 -0.40 -3.82
N LEU A 67 -24.45 0.88 -3.72
CA LEU A 67 -23.74 1.63 -4.77
C LEU A 67 -22.32 1.09 -5.06
N VAL A 68 -21.56 0.71 -4.04
CA VAL A 68 -20.24 0.07 -4.23
C VAL A 68 -20.39 -1.26 -4.97
N SER A 69 -21.34 -2.10 -4.54
CA SER A 69 -21.64 -3.38 -5.20
C SER A 69 -22.12 -3.21 -6.63
N PHE A 70 -22.83 -2.11 -6.91
CA PHE A 70 -23.27 -1.73 -8.25
C PHE A 70 -22.09 -1.37 -9.16
N TYR A 71 -21.18 -0.53 -8.69
CA TYR A 71 -19.98 -0.19 -9.46
C TYR A 71 -19.03 -1.37 -9.67
N GLU A 72 -18.95 -2.29 -8.69
CA GLU A 72 -18.20 -3.55 -8.80
C GLU A 72 -18.70 -4.37 -9.99
N LYS A 73 -20.02 -4.56 -10.12
CA LYS A 73 -20.64 -5.29 -11.24
C LYS A 73 -20.47 -4.62 -12.59
N GLN A 74 -20.35 -3.30 -12.62
CA GLN A 74 -20.12 -2.54 -13.84
C GLN A 74 -18.65 -2.42 -14.25
N ASN A 75 -17.74 -3.06 -13.50
CA ASN A 75 -16.28 -2.89 -13.65
C ASN A 75 -15.84 -1.42 -13.50
N GLN A 76 -16.63 -0.57 -12.85
CA GLN A 76 -16.32 0.84 -12.58
C GLN A 76 -15.59 0.97 -11.24
N HIS A 77 -14.47 0.27 -11.09
CA HIS A 77 -13.77 0.14 -9.80
C HIS A 77 -13.28 1.48 -9.23
N SER A 78 -12.90 2.44 -10.09
CA SER A 78 -12.50 3.79 -9.65
C SER A 78 -13.62 4.51 -8.90
N LYS A 79 -14.85 4.47 -9.42
CA LYS A 79 -16.01 5.09 -8.78
C LYS A 79 -16.41 4.37 -7.49
N ALA A 80 -16.27 3.05 -7.45
CA ALA A 80 -16.50 2.26 -6.25
C ALA A 80 -15.57 2.69 -5.11
N LEU A 81 -14.28 2.78 -5.38
CA LEU A 81 -13.27 3.18 -4.41
C LEU A 81 -13.43 4.64 -3.94
N GLU A 82 -13.78 5.56 -4.86
CA GLU A 82 -14.14 6.93 -4.49
C GLU A 82 -15.37 6.98 -3.57
N SER A 83 -16.38 6.14 -3.85
CA SER A 83 -17.58 6.06 -3.02
C SER A 83 -17.29 5.54 -1.61
N ILE A 84 -16.39 4.57 -1.47
CA ILE A 84 -15.92 4.07 -0.16
C ILE A 84 -15.21 5.20 0.59
N LYS A 85 -14.26 5.88 -0.05
CA LYS A 85 -13.46 6.93 0.57
C LYS A 85 -14.29 8.14 1.02
N ASN A 86 -15.29 8.54 0.23
CA ASN A 86 -16.16 9.69 0.51
C ASN A 86 -17.24 9.39 1.56
N THR A 87 -17.27 8.16 2.10
CA THR A 87 -18.24 7.75 3.10
C THR A 87 -17.56 7.57 4.43
N GLU A 88 -17.75 8.49 5.37
CA GLU A 88 -17.10 8.44 6.68
C GLU A 88 -17.25 7.08 7.39
N SER A 89 -18.42 6.43 7.27
CA SER A 89 -18.66 5.11 7.86
C SER A 89 -17.96 3.94 7.14
N LEU A 90 -17.53 4.13 5.89
CA LEU A 90 -16.85 3.10 5.08
C LEU A 90 -15.38 3.45 4.78
N SER A 91 -14.94 4.66 5.12
CA SER A 91 -13.59 5.19 4.87
C SER A 91 -12.55 4.62 5.85
N THR A 92 -12.63 3.32 6.11
CA THR A 92 -11.61 2.58 6.85
C THR A 92 -10.63 1.95 5.87
N HIS A 93 -9.36 1.85 6.27
CA HIS A 93 -8.32 1.20 5.47
C HIS A 93 -8.69 -0.25 5.15
N GLU A 94 -9.27 -0.96 6.10
CA GLU A 94 -9.75 -2.35 5.96
C GLU A 94 -10.77 -2.50 4.82
N ASN A 95 -11.78 -1.61 4.73
CA ASN A 95 -12.79 -1.69 3.68
C ASN A 95 -12.22 -1.46 2.29
N ILE A 96 -11.25 -0.55 2.18
CA ILE A 96 -10.56 -0.28 0.92
C ILE A 96 -9.68 -1.47 0.56
N LEU A 97 -8.88 -2.01 1.49
CA LEU A 97 -8.02 -3.17 1.25
C LEU A 97 -8.86 -4.41 0.90
N ASN A 98 -9.98 -4.64 1.59
CA ASN A 98 -10.91 -5.71 1.27
C ASN A 98 -11.48 -5.56 -0.16
N TYR A 99 -11.82 -4.35 -0.59
CA TYR A 99 -12.25 -4.12 -1.98
C TYR A 99 -11.11 -4.36 -2.99
N LEU A 100 -9.90 -3.86 -2.70
CA LEU A 100 -8.72 -4.09 -3.55
C LEU A 100 -8.34 -5.58 -3.63
N SER A 101 -8.61 -6.35 -2.57
CA SER A 101 -8.38 -7.80 -2.52
C SER A 101 -9.25 -8.59 -3.50
N LYS A 102 -10.32 -8.00 -4.02
CA LYS A 102 -11.16 -8.60 -5.06
C LYS A 102 -10.73 -8.27 -6.48
N LEU A 103 -9.87 -7.26 -6.67
CA LEU A 103 -9.47 -6.80 -8.00
C LEU A 103 -8.41 -7.70 -8.62
N ASP A 104 -8.46 -7.86 -9.95
CA ASP A 104 -7.49 -8.64 -10.73
C ASP A 104 -6.28 -7.82 -11.18
N ASN A 105 -5.29 -8.51 -11.75
CA ASN A 105 -4.06 -7.95 -12.33
C ASN A 105 -4.31 -6.82 -13.36
N ASN A 106 -5.45 -6.85 -14.05
CA ASN A 106 -5.82 -5.82 -15.04
C ASN A 106 -5.99 -4.42 -14.42
N GLN A 107 -6.25 -4.33 -13.12
CA GLN A 107 -6.48 -3.09 -12.39
C GLN A 107 -5.30 -2.71 -11.48
N LEU A 108 -4.11 -3.29 -11.69
CA LEU A 108 -2.88 -2.98 -10.95
C LEU A 108 -2.57 -1.48 -10.80
N PRO A 109 -2.70 -0.64 -11.86
CA PRO A 109 -2.47 0.81 -11.72
C PRO A 109 -3.43 1.47 -10.72
N LEU A 110 -4.67 0.98 -10.64
CA LEU A 110 -5.66 1.46 -9.69
C LEU A 110 -5.28 1.03 -8.27
N ILE A 111 -4.89 -0.23 -8.09
CA ILE A 111 -4.45 -0.78 -6.80
C ILE A 111 -3.27 0.05 -6.26
N PHE A 112 -2.24 0.28 -7.08
CA PHE A 112 -1.08 1.10 -6.73
C PHE A 112 -1.46 2.54 -6.38
N LYS A 113 -2.40 3.16 -7.11
CA LYS A 113 -2.87 4.52 -6.82
C LYS A 113 -3.47 4.65 -5.41
N TYR A 114 -4.23 3.66 -4.95
CA TYR A 114 -4.87 3.71 -3.63
C TYR A 114 -3.96 3.21 -2.49
N ILE A 115 -3.07 2.26 -2.75
CA ILE A 115 -2.12 1.75 -1.75
C ILE A 115 -1.00 2.75 -1.46
N LYS A 116 -0.48 3.44 -2.47
CA LYS A 116 0.64 4.40 -2.32
C LYS A 116 0.46 5.39 -1.17
N PRO A 117 -0.67 6.13 -1.05
CA PRO A 117 -0.88 7.03 0.08
C PRO A 117 -1.01 6.30 1.42
N MET A 118 -1.54 5.07 1.44
CA MET A 118 -1.65 4.28 2.68
C MET A 118 -0.29 3.88 3.22
N ILE A 119 0.59 3.34 2.37
CA ILE A 119 1.96 2.98 2.76
C ILE A 119 2.69 4.22 3.29
N LYS A 120 2.64 5.35 2.57
CA LYS A 120 3.27 6.60 3.03
C LYS A 120 2.76 7.02 4.41
N SER A 121 1.45 7.03 4.61
CA SER A 121 0.86 7.41 5.89
C SER A 121 1.23 6.46 7.04
N ALA A 122 1.32 5.15 6.75
CA ALA A 122 1.69 4.12 7.72
C ALA A 122 3.19 4.15 8.07
N LEU A 123 4.04 4.68 7.20
CA LEU A 123 5.47 4.88 7.47
C LEU A 123 5.75 6.19 8.21
N GLU A 124 5.00 7.26 7.94
CA GLU A 124 5.27 8.61 8.47
C GLU A 124 4.68 8.87 9.88
N LYS A 125 3.45 8.43 10.16
CA LYS A 125 2.68 8.94 11.32
C LYS A 125 2.78 8.10 12.58
N THR A 126 2.96 6.80 12.43
CA THR A 126 3.04 5.78 13.49
C THR A 126 3.30 4.50 12.72
N LYS A 127 4.35 3.73 13.05
CA LYS A 127 4.63 2.43 12.40
C LYS A 127 3.47 1.46 12.67
N ASN A 128 2.37 1.63 11.95
CA ASN A 128 1.18 0.80 12.07
C ASN A 128 1.47 -0.46 11.28
N GLU A 129 2.21 -1.37 11.92
CA GLU A 129 2.66 -2.63 11.34
C GLU A 129 1.48 -3.46 10.82
N ASN A 130 0.30 -3.34 11.44
CA ASN A 130 -0.92 -3.99 10.99
C ASN A 130 -1.33 -3.59 9.56
N ILE A 131 -1.33 -2.29 9.24
CA ILE A 131 -1.72 -1.82 7.89
C ILE A 131 -0.71 -2.29 6.86
N LEU A 132 0.58 -2.24 7.20
CA LEU A 132 1.66 -2.73 6.33
C LEU A 132 1.54 -4.24 6.11
N HIS A 133 1.19 -5.00 7.15
CA HIS A 133 0.96 -6.43 7.08
C HIS A 133 -0.24 -6.76 6.20
N ASP A 134 -1.37 -6.06 6.35
CA ASP A 134 -2.56 -6.25 5.51
C ASP A 134 -2.28 -5.95 4.03
N ILE A 135 -1.43 -4.95 3.76
CA ILE A 135 -0.96 -4.63 2.40
C ILE A 135 -0.05 -5.74 1.85
N LEU A 136 0.81 -6.34 2.67
CA LEU A 136 1.62 -7.49 2.26
C LEU A 136 0.74 -8.70 1.94
N ILE A 137 -0.22 -9.02 2.81
CA ILE A 137 -1.23 -10.07 2.59
C ILE A 137 -1.95 -9.84 1.27
N LEU A 138 -2.40 -8.61 1.01
CA LEU A 138 -3.05 -8.23 -0.24
C LEU A 138 -2.19 -8.54 -1.47
N PHE A 139 -0.89 -8.22 -1.44
CA PHE A 139 0.00 -8.47 -2.57
C PHE A 139 0.34 -9.96 -2.76
N VAL A 140 0.41 -10.69 -1.65
CA VAL A 140 0.70 -12.11 -1.62
C VAL A 140 -0.51 -12.94 -2.06
N GLY A 141 -1.73 -12.39 -1.93
CA GLY A 141 -2.97 -13.08 -2.31
C GLY A 141 -3.56 -13.92 -1.18
N GLU A 142 -3.07 -13.77 0.04
CA GLU A 142 -3.65 -14.40 1.22
C GLU A 142 -4.96 -13.71 1.58
N SER A 143 -5.95 -14.48 2.03
CA SER A 143 -7.25 -13.91 2.37
C SER A 143 -7.17 -13.12 3.67
N ILE A 144 -7.55 -11.84 3.63
CA ILE A 144 -7.68 -10.97 4.81
C ILE A 144 -8.92 -11.45 5.59
N SER A 145 -8.78 -12.50 6.39
CA SER A 145 -9.92 -13.16 7.03
C SER A 145 -10.42 -12.37 8.25
N THR A 146 -11.53 -11.65 8.11
CA THR A 146 -12.30 -11.11 9.25
C THR A 146 -13.79 -11.49 9.24
N SER A 147 -14.20 -12.52 8.49
CA SER A 147 -15.59 -13.02 8.53
C SER A 147 -15.67 -14.55 8.49
N PRO A 148 -16.41 -15.20 9.40
CA PRO A 148 -16.67 -16.63 9.38
C PRO A 148 -17.82 -16.92 8.41
N SER A 149 -17.53 -17.04 7.12
CA SER A 149 -18.46 -17.66 6.17
C SER A 149 -18.14 -19.15 5.97
N PRO A 150 -19.15 -20.00 5.72
CA PRO A 150 -18.95 -21.44 5.66
C PRO A 150 -18.05 -21.81 4.48
N PRO A 151 -17.15 -22.80 4.63
CA PRO A 151 -16.27 -23.23 3.57
C PRO A 151 -17.08 -23.94 2.49
N THR A 152 -17.20 -23.33 1.33
CA THR A 152 -17.52 -24.06 0.09
C THR A 152 -16.29 -24.88 -0.29
N MET A 153 -16.46 -26.20 -0.30
CA MET A 153 -15.44 -27.17 -0.71
C MET A 153 -15.16 -27.03 -2.22
N ASP A 154 -14.16 -26.25 -2.59
CA ASP A 154 -13.42 -26.42 -3.85
C ASP A 154 -11.92 -26.38 -3.51
N MET A 155 -11.35 -27.58 -3.32
CA MET A 155 -9.95 -27.81 -2.96
C MET A 155 -9.08 -28.02 -4.21
N SER A 156 -8.96 -27.00 -5.06
CA SER A 156 -8.08 -27.07 -6.24
C SER A 156 -7.51 -25.74 -6.74
N ASN A 157 -7.48 -24.69 -5.92
CA ASN A 157 -6.76 -23.47 -6.27
C ASN A 157 -5.60 -23.32 -5.28
N ALA A 158 -4.44 -23.87 -5.65
CA ALA A 158 -3.19 -23.48 -5.01
C ALA A 158 -3.12 -21.95 -5.03
N GLU A 159 -2.83 -21.34 -3.87
CA GLU A 159 -2.92 -19.91 -3.59
C GLU A 159 -1.85 -19.11 -4.33
N THR A 160 -1.89 -19.13 -5.66
CA THR A 160 -0.96 -18.43 -6.54
C THR A 160 -0.81 -16.98 -6.12
N ILE A 161 0.43 -16.53 -5.94
CA ILE A 161 0.75 -15.12 -5.76
C ILE A 161 -0.07 -14.27 -6.72
N LYS A 162 -0.88 -13.40 -6.14
CA LYS A 162 -1.93 -12.68 -6.85
C LYS A 162 -1.40 -11.75 -7.93
N PHE A 163 -0.29 -11.06 -7.65
CA PHE A 163 0.30 -10.05 -8.53
C PHE A 163 1.71 -10.42 -8.97
N ASN A 164 2.14 -9.90 -10.12
CA ASN A 164 3.51 -10.11 -10.61
C ASN A 164 4.53 -9.51 -9.61
N PRO A 165 5.40 -10.32 -8.98
CA PRO A 165 6.29 -9.84 -7.92
C PRO A 165 7.25 -8.74 -8.34
N ILE A 166 7.65 -8.74 -9.62
CA ILE A 166 8.59 -7.75 -10.17
C ILE A 166 7.91 -6.38 -10.25
N GLU A 167 6.65 -6.33 -10.70
CA GLU A 167 5.89 -5.08 -10.80
C GLU A 167 5.58 -4.50 -9.42
N VAL A 168 5.26 -5.37 -8.46
CA VAL A 168 5.07 -4.95 -7.06
C VAL A 168 6.38 -4.41 -6.49
N TYR A 169 7.51 -5.08 -6.73
CA TYR A 169 8.82 -4.63 -6.26
C TYR A 169 9.19 -3.24 -6.79
N GLU A 170 9.09 -3.00 -8.10
CA GLU A 170 9.39 -1.70 -8.71
C GLU A 170 8.49 -0.59 -8.12
N PHE A 171 7.19 -0.88 -7.93
CA PHE A 171 6.27 0.06 -7.30
C PHE A 171 6.63 0.36 -5.84
N LEU A 172 6.99 -0.65 -5.05
CA LEU A 172 7.34 -0.47 -3.63
C LEU A 172 8.67 0.28 -3.47
N LYS A 173 9.63 0.04 -4.36
CA LYS A 173 10.96 0.66 -4.36
C LYS A 173 10.88 2.18 -4.45
N ASP A 174 9.93 2.71 -5.20
CA ASP A 174 9.67 4.15 -5.33
C ASP A 174 9.13 4.79 -4.04
N ILE A 175 8.60 4.01 -3.11
CA ILE A 175 7.97 4.50 -1.88
C ILE A 175 8.94 4.44 -0.71
N ASN A 176 9.59 3.30 -0.53
CA ASN A 176 10.51 3.05 0.57
C ASN A 176 11.49 1.94 0.18
N GLN A 177 12.71 1.97 0.72
CA GLN A 177 13.75 1.00 0.38
C GLN A 177 13.69 -0.29 1.20
N ASP A 178 13.16 -0.25 2.43
CA ASP A 178 13.11 -1.39 3.34
C ASP A 178 11.84 -2.24 3.14
N PHE A 179 10.73 -1.62 2.75
CA PHE A 179 9.45 -2.30 2.56
C PHE A 179 9.43 -3.32 1.40
N PRO A 180 10.03 -3.06 0.22
CA PRO A 180 10.17 -4.04 -0.86
C PRO A 180 10.95 -5.28 -0.41
N ILE A 181 11.97 -5.10 0.44
CA ILE A 181 12.77 -6.21 0.96
C ILE A 181 11.89 -7.14 1.80
N LYS A 182 11.08 -6.59 2.71
CA LYS A 182 10.10 -7.37 3.51
C LYS A 182 9.09 -8.12 2.64
N TYR A 183 8.62 -7.48 1.56
CA TYR A 183 7.74 -8.14 0.59
C TYR A 183 8.44 -9.32 -0.08
N LEU A 184 9.66 -9.10 -0.60
CA LEU A 184 10.46 -10.14 -1.22
C LEU A 184 10.78 -11.30 -0.27
N GLU A 185 11.12 -11.04 1.00
CA GLU A 185 11.29 -12.06 2.05
C GLU A 185 10.05 -12.94 2.20
N THR A 186 8.86 -12.34 2.16
CA THR A 186 7.58 -13.04 2.34
C THR A 186 7.28 -13.98 1.16
N ILE A 187 7.65 -13.59 -0.06
CA ILE A 187 7.36 -14.39 -1.27
C ILE A 187 8.48 -15.37 -1.65
N CYS A 188 9.73 -15.13 -1.26
CA CYS A 188 10.89 -15.93 -1.71
C CYS A 188 10.80 -17.41 -1.31
N LEU A 189 10.06 -17.70 -0.25
CA LEU A 189 9.88 -19.06 0.29
C LEU A 189 8.61 -19.75 -0.22
N LYS A 190 7.79 -19.09 -1.06
CA LYS A 190 6.56 -19.70 -1.58
C LYS A 190 6.87 -20.72 -2.69
N PRO A 191 6.27 -21.93 -2.63
CA PRO A 191 6.53 -23.01 -3.59
C PRO A 191 5.97 -22.73 -4.99
N GLU A 192 5.04 -21.79 -5.13
CA GLU A 192 4.39 -21.44 -6.41
C GLU A 192 5.31 -20.69 -7.39
N LEU A 193 6.52 -20.36 -6.95
CA LEU A 193 7.47 -19.54 -7.68
C LEU A 193 8.36 -20.34 -8.64
N ASP A 194 8.24 -21.67 -8.70
CA ASP A 194 9.15 -22.63 -9.36
C ASP A 194 10.05 -22.06 -10.47
N SER A 195 9.51 -21.51 -11.57
CA SER A 195 10.32 -21.02 -12.69
C SER A 195 10.93 -19.62 -12.47
N LYS A 196 10.34 -18.80 -11.60
CA LYS A 196 10.75 -17.41 -11.29
C LYS A 196 11.43 -17.27 -9.93
N GLN A 197 11.51 -18.34 -9.15
CA GLN A 197 12.04 -18.32 -7.78
C GLN A 197 13.47 -17.80 -7.76
N ARG A 198 14.29 -18.30 -8.69
CA ARG A 198 15.69 -17.88 -8.84
C ARG A 198 15.81 -16.38 -9.10
N ASP A 199 14.97 -15.83 -10.00
CA ASP A 199 15.02 -14.41 -10.35
C ASP A 199 14.61 -13.53 -9.17
N ILE A 200 13.61 -13.96 -8.40
CA ILE A 200 13.13 -13.23 -7.22
C ILE A 200 14.13 -13.32 -6.06
N CYS A 201 14.77 -14.47 -5.85
CA CYS A 201 15.87 -14.60 -4.89
C CYS A 201 17.07 -13.74 -5.29
N ASN A 202 17.45 -13.71 -6.57
CA ASN A 202 18.48 -12.80 -7.07
C ASN A 202 18.10 -11.33 -6.84
N LEU A 203 16.85 -10.97 -7.10
CA LEU A 203 16.33 -9.63 -6.86
C LEU A 203 16.42 -9.25 -5.38
N LEU A 204 16.08 -10.16 -4.47
CA LEU A 204 16.24 -9.96 -3.02
C LEU A 204 17.70 -9.75 -2.63
N ILE A 205 18.62 -10.55 -3.17
CA ILE A 205 20.06 -10.39 -2.94
C ILE A 205 20.52 -9.01 -3.40
N TYR A 206 20.13 -8.59 -4.60
CA TYR A 206 20.48 -7.26 -5.11
C TYR A 206 19.88 -6.14 -4.26
N ALA A 207 18.64 -6.29 -3.78
CA ALA A 207 18.00 -5.32 -2.90
C ALA A 207 18.77 -5.17 -1.56
N TYR A 208 19.18 -6.27 -0.93
CA TYR A 208 20.03 -6.20 0.26
C TYR A 208 21.40 -5.59 -0.02
N GLN A 209 22.04 -5.94 -1.13
CA GLN A 209 23.34 -5.36 -1.51
C GLN A 209 23.24 -3.84 -1.70
N ASP A 210 22.19 -3.36 -2.37
CA ASP A 210 21.94 -1.93 -2.56
C ASP A 210 21.70 -1.23 -1.21
N ARG A 211 20.91 -1.85 -0.33
CA ARG A 211 20.64 -1.32 1.01
C ARG A 211 21.90 -1.26 1.88
N ILE A 212 22.74 -2.29 1.85
CA ILE A 212 24.02 -2.31 2.58
C ILE A 212 24.95 -1.20 2.07
N LYS A 213 25.03 -0.98 0.74
CA LYS A 213 25.83 0.12 0.18
C LYS A 213 25.32 1.49 0.63
N GLN A 214 24.01 1.69 0.67
CA GLN A 214 23.41 2.94 1.14
C GLN A 214 23.69 3.18 2.62
N LEU A 215 23.51 2.15 3.46
CA LEU A 215 23.85 2.24 4.90
C LEU A 215 25.35 2.52 5.11
N SER A 216 26.22 1.93 4.28
CA SER A 216 27.66 2.23 4.29
C SER A 216 27.90 3.72 3.99
N ASN A 217 27.33 4.24 2.91
CA ASN A 217 27.47 5.65 2.50
C ASN A 217 26.84 6.63 3.50
N GLU A 218 25.74 6.26 4.18
CA GLU A 218 25.12 7.05 5.24
C GLU A 218 25.98 7.06 6.52
N SER A 219 26.73 5.98 6.78
CA SER A 219 27.59 5.84 7.96
C SER A 219 28.97 6.47 7.82
N GLU A 220 29.51 6.58 6.59
CA GLU A 220 30.79 7.23 6.29
C GLU A 220 30.91 8.67 6.85
N PRO A 221 29.96 9.60 6.60
CA PRO A 221 30.07 10.96 7.14
C PRO A 221 29.93 11.01 8.68
N MET A 222 29.23 10.06 9.30
CA MET A 222 29.15 9.99 10.77
C MET A 222 30.45 9.46 11.40
N ILE A 223 31.15 8.55 10.72
CA ILE A 223 32.44 8.03 11.15
C ILE A 223 33.52 9.11 10.97
N GLU A 224 33.51 9.83 9.85
CA GLU A 224 34.43 10.95 9.61
C GLU A 224 34.22 12.10 10.60
N ALA A 225 32.96 12.47 10.91
CA ALA A 225 32.65 13.48 11.92
C ALA A 225 33.15 13.08 13.33
N LYS A 226 32.92 11.82 13.75
CA LYS A 226 33.44 11.33 15.04
C LYS A 226 34.96 11.25 15.07
N GLN A 227 35.61 10.89 13.96
CA GLN A 227 37.07 10.88 13.88
C GLN A 227 37.65 12.30 13.93
N GLN A 228 36.95 13.29 13.37
CA GLN A 228 37.35 14.70 13.42
C GLN A 228 37.20 15.28 14.84
N GLU A 229 36.09 15.02 15.53
CA GLU A 229 35.90 15.42 16.94
C GLU A 229 36.95 14.82 17.89
N THR A 230 37.37 13.57 17.62
CA THR A 230 38.40 12.89 18.41
C THR A 230 39.79 13.49 18.15
N LYS A 231 40.09 13.86 16.90
CA LYS A 231 41.35 14.55 16.53
C LYS A 231 41.42 15.96 17.09
N ASP A 232 40.32 16.72 17.06
CA ASP A 232 40.27 18.08 17.59
C ASP A 232 40.42 18.08 19.13
N SER A 233 39.79 17.12 19.82
CA SER A 233 39.96 16.93 21.28
C SER A 233 41.40 16.52 21.66
N GLN A 234 42.04 15.66 20.87
CA GLN A 234 43.45 15.29 21.07
C GLN A 234 44.40 16.46 20.81
N GLN A 235 44.13 17.27 19.78
CA GLN A 235 44.94 18.46 19.46
C GLN A 235 44.78 19.57 20.51
N GLN A 236 43.58 19.72 21.09
CA GLN A 236 43.31 20.63 22.21
C GLN A 236 44.07 20.20 23.47
N ASN A 237 44.09 18.90 23.79
CA ASN A 237 44.85 18.36 24.93
C ASN A 237 46.37 18.53 24.76
N CYS A 238 46.90 18.26 23.57
CA CYS A 238 48.32 18.51 23.28
C CYS A 238 48.70 19.99 23.40
N LYS A 239 47.84 20.92 22.98
CA LYS A 239 48.05 22.36 23.17
C LYS A 239 48.03 22.75 24.66
N SER A 240 47.12 22.18 25.44
CA SER A 240 47.03 22.41 26.89
C SER A 240 48.26 21.89 27.63
N ILE A 241 48.76 20.71 27.28
CA ILE A 241 49.99 20.14 27.84
C ILE A 241 51.21 20.99 27.47
N LEU A 242 51.32 21.44 26.21
CA LEU A 242 52.41 22.31 25.77
C LEU A 242 52.37 23.70 26.46
N CYS A 243 51.18 24.20 26.79
CA CYS A 243 51.02 25.43 27.57
C CYS A 243 51.46 25.23 29.03
N PHE A 244 51.16 24.07 29.60
CA PHE A 244 51.57 23.70 30.96
C PHE A 244 53.10 23.60 31.06
N THR A 245 53.77 22.94 30.11
CA THR A 245 55.24 22.80 30.13
C THR A 245 55.98 24.13 30.00
N LYS A 246 55.49 25.04 29.14
CA LYS A 246 56.03 26.41 29.03
C LYS A 246 55.84 27.23 30.30
N THR A 247 54.76 26.98 31.04
CA THR A 247 54.49 27.65 32.32
C THR A 247 55.42 27.12 33.40
N THR A 248 55.63 25.81 33.47
CA THR A 248 56.58 25.21 34.41
C THR A 248 58.02 25.64 34.13
N GLU A 249 58.42 25.79 32.87
CA GLU A 249 59.74 26.28 32.47
C GLU A 249 59.96 27.74 32.91
N LYS A 250 58.94 28.59 32.77
CA LYS A 250 58.98 29.97 33.30
C LYS A 250 59.10 30.01 34.82
N ILE A 251 58.36 29.15 35.54
CA ILE A 251 58.46 29.05 37.00
C ILE A 251 59.85 28.58 37.41
N PHE A 252 60.41 27.58 36.72
CA PHE A 252 61.75 27.07 36.99
C PHE A 252 62.82 28.14 36.77
N ASN A 253 62.71 28.92 35.69
CA ASN A 253 63.61 30.05 35.42
C ASN A 253 63.48 31.16 36.48
N LEU A 254 62.26 31.45 36.95
CA LEU A 254 62.05 32.41 38.04
C LEU A 254 62.64 31.91 39.37
N MET A 255 62.50 30.62 39.68
CA MET A 255 63.12 30.00 40.86
C MET A 255 64.66 30.00 40.78
N PHE A 256 65.22 29.79 39.58
CA PHE A 256 66.66 29.85 39.37
C PHE A 256 67.22 31.26 39.60
N ILE A 257 66.56 32.29 39.07
CA ILE A 257 66.90 33.70 39.30
C ILE A 257 66.77 34.07 40.79
N TYR A 258 65.74 33.57 41.49
CA TYR A 258 65.54 33.85 42.91
C TYR A 258 66.61 33.20 43.81
N LYS A 259 67.23 32.09 43.35
CA LYS A 259 68.30 31.40 44.05
C LYS A 259 69.66 32.08 43.88
N GLU A 260 69.92 32.68 42.71
CA GLU A 260 71.14 33.47 42.48
C GLU A 260 71.14 34.83 43.20
N HIS A 261 69.97 35.42 43.44
CA HIS A 261 69.87 36.69 44.17
C HIS A 261 69.87 36.57 45.71
N ASN A 262 69.82 35.35 46.26
CA ASN A 262 69.84 35.09 47.72
C ASN A 262 71.10 34.33 48.18
N CYS A 263 72.17 34.34 47.39
CA CYS A 263 73.51 33.89 47.79
C CYS A 263 74.46 35.09 47.92
#